data_AF-B4D3X1-F1
#
_entry.id   AF-B4D3X1-F1
#
_cell.length_a   1.000
_cell.length_b   1.000
_cell.length_c   1.000
_cell.angle_alpha   90.00
_cell.angle_beta   90.00
_cell.angle_gamma   90.00
#
_symmetry.space_group_name_H-M   'P 1'
#
loop_
_entity.id
_entity.type
_entity.pdbx_description
1 polymer ?
#
loop_
_entity_poly.entity_id
_entity_poly.type
_entity_poly.pdbx_seq_one_letter_code
_entity_poly.pdbx_strand_id
1 'polypeptide(L)'
;MVQKVISSGQAGVAQAALRAASCSGVAVGGWCPPDLQIEESLRAEYGLMEPLSDQITGVAELADGVATDWNVKDADVTLVFRPGNPAIADPMIDGTFAAAHRHGKAVLVCDPADAQVSVKVFQWLQKTDAWIVNVAGPSEAAAPGIADQVQAVLLQVFANEKAAVEQAEAILGRKEEPEVRRARMQNDAAWKIRRLRALSGLNQLDLARMMGTSRSAIYRLEDPRYWGHSLPVLRRLAAAVGTRVEIRFVPNGEPHGGPPPEEV
;
A
#
# COMPACT_ATOMS: atom_id res chain seq x y z
N MET A 1 6.51 1.12 -11.66
CA MET A 1 6.26 -0.22 -11.09
C MET A 1 5.60 -0.06 -9.74
N VAL A 2 4.52 -0.79 -9.52
CA VAL A 2 3.80 -0.80 -8.24
C VAL A 2 4.72 -1.29 -7.14
N GLN A 3 4.87 -0.49 -6.08
CA GLN A 3 5.70 -0.81 -4.92
C GLN A 3 4.86 -1.36 -3.77
N LYS A 4 3.61 -0.92 -3.67
CA LYS A 4 2.70 -1.31 -2.61
C LYS A 4 1.26 -1.43 -3.09
N VAL A 5 0.60 -2.49 -2.62
CA VAL A 5 -0.86 -2.61 -2.69
C VAL A 5 -1.44 -2.27 -1.33
N ILE A 6 -2.48 -1.44 -1.31
CA ILE A 6 -3.30 -1.23 -0.11
C ILE A 6 -4.74 -1.65 -0.35
N SER A 7 -5.39 -2.15 0.71
CA SER A 7 -6.80 -2.55 0.66
C SER A 7 -7.40 -2.64 2.06
N SER A 8 -8.72 -2.89 2.17
CA SER A 8 -9.43 -2.99 3.44
C SER A 8 -9.18 -4.30 4.21
N GLY A 9 -8.67 -5.33 3.53
CA GLY A 9 -8.44 -6.66 4.10
C GLY A 9 -9.67 -7.55 4.26
N GLN A 10 -10.86 -7.08 3.88
CA GLN A 10 -12.08 -7.88 3.87
C GLN A 10 -11.98 -9.11 2.94
N ALA A 11 -12.71 -10.17 3.27
CA ALA A 11 -12.84 -11.35 2.41
C ALA A 11 -13.44 -10.99 1.04
N GLY A 12 -12.87 -11.54 -0.04
CA GLY A 12 -13.21 -11.18 -1.42
C GLY A 12 -12.05 -10.46 -2.10
N VAL A 13 -12.36 -9.39 -2.85
CA VAL A 13 -11.36 -8.65 -3.64
C VAL A 13 -10.21 -8.10 -2.79
N ALA A 14 -10.51 -7.56 -1.62
CA ALA A 14 -9.52 -6.89 -0.79
C ALA A 14 -8.44 -7.87 -0.29
N GLN A 15 -8.83 -8.99 0.31
CA GLN A 15 -7.89 -10.02 0.75
C GLN A 15 -7.17 -10.69 -0.43
N ALA A 16 -7.83 -10.92 -1.56
CA ALA A 16 -7.21 -11.46 -2.76
C ALA A 16 -6.08 -10.55 -3.29
N ALA A 17 -6.28 -9.24 -3.24
CA ALA A 17 -5.27 -8.26 -3.64
C ALA A 17 -4.03 -8.28 -2.73
N LEU A 18 -4.24 -8.29 -1.41
CA LEU A 18 -3.15 -8.39 -0.43
C LEU A 18 -2.37 -9.70 -0.59
N ARG A 19 -3.08 -10.81 -0.80
CA ARG A 19 -2.46 -12.13 -1.03
C ARG A 19 -1.64 -12.14 -2.31
N ALA A 20 -2.20 -11.71 -3.45
CA ALA A 20 -1.49 -11.68 -4.72
C ALA A 20 -0.23 -10.81 -4.67
N ALA A 21 -0.32 -9.64 -4.04
CA ALA A 21 0.81 -8.74 -3.85
C ALA A 21 1.90 -9.36 -2.98
N SER A 22 1.52 -9.92 -1.82
CA SER A 22 2.43 -10.61 -0.89
C SER A 22 3.16 -11.77 -1.57
N CYS A 23 2.43 -12.65 -2.28
CA CYS A 23 3.02 -13.76 -3.05
C CYS A 23 3.99 -13.30 -4.14
N SER A 24 3.79 -12.08 -4.67
CA SER A 24 4.65 -11.49 -5.70
C SER A 24 5.82 -10.68 -5.15
N GLY A 25 5.96 -10.60 -3.82
CA GLY A 25 6.97 -9.78 -3.15
C GLY A 25 6.73 -8.27 -3.23
N VAL A 26 5.48 -7.86 -3.51
CA VAL A 26 5.03 -6.46 -3.47
C VAL A 26 4.58 -6.14 -2.06
N ALA A 27 4.93 -4.95 -1.54
CA ALA A 27 4.54 -4.57 -0.18
C ALA A 27 3.01 -4.48 -0.05
N VAL A 28 2.50 -4.77 1.15
CA VAL A 28 1.06 -4.79 1.45
C VAL A 28 0.72 -3.90 2.65
N GLY A 29 -0.56 -3.57 2.79
CA GLY A 29 -1.07 -2.76 3.90
C GLY A 29 -2.47 -2.24 3.63
N GLY A 30 -2.86 -1.24 4.41
CA GLY A 30 -4.11 -0.52 4.18
C GLY A 30 -4.84 -0.27 5.49
N TRP A 31 -6.00 0.33 5.35
CA TRP A 31 -6.89 0.67 6.44
C TRP A 31 -8.04 -0.33 6.48
N CYS A 32 -8.20 -1.04 7.59
CA CYS A 32 -9.31 -1.95 7.81
C CYS A 32 -10.35 -1.29 8.74
N PRO A 33 -11.65 -1.48 8.49
CA PRO A 33 -12.68 -1.00 9.41
C PRO A 33 -12.61 -1.71 10.77
N PRO A 34 -12.89 -1.00 11.89
CA PRO A 34 -12.69 -1.47 13.26
C PRO A 34 -13.65 -2.59 13.70
N ASP A 35 -14.76 -2.76 13.01
CA ASP A 35 -15.86 -3.68 13.34
C ASP A 35 -15.92 -4.91 12.44
N LEU A 36 -14.98 -5.08 11.51
CA LEU A 36 -14.93 -6.26 10.66
C LEU A 36 -14.14 -7.39 11.31
N GLN A 37 -14.70 -8.59 11.18
CA GLN A 37 -14.09 -9.85 11.59
C GLN A 37 -12.94 -10.25 10.66
N ILE A 38 -11.90 -9.43 10.60
CA ILE A 38 -10.61 -9.85 10.05
C ILE A 38 -9.84 -10.50 11.21
N GLU A 39 -9.42 -11.75 11.01
CA GLU A 39 -8.58 -12.47 11.96
C GLU A 39 -7.33 -11.64 12.32
N GLU A 40 -6.98 -11.57 13.61
CA GLU A 40 -5.84 -10.81 14.09
C GLU A 40 -4.53 -11.20 13.40
N SER A 41 -4.36 -12.49 13.12
CA SER A 41 -3.23 -13.03 12.40
C SER A 41 -3.09 -12.45 11.00
N LEU A 42 -4.20 -12.32 10.26
CA LEU A 42 -4.23 -11.73 8.93
C LEU A 42 -4.03 -10.21 8.97
N ARG A 43 -4.60 -9.52 9.98
CA ARG A 43 -4.37 -8.08 10.20
C ARG A 43 -2.87 -7.80 10.40
N ALA A 44 -2.22 -8.60 11.24
CA ALA A 44 -0.79 -8.51 11.51
C ALA A 44 0.07 -8.91 10.30
N GLU A 45 -0.29 -10.00 9.60
CA GLU A 45 0.42 -10.48 8.40
C GLU A 45 0.47 -9.40 7.31
N TYR A 46 -0.65 -8.74 7.05
CA TYR A 46 -0.75 -7.73 5.99
C TYR A 46 -0.46 -6.31 6.48
N GLY A 47 -0.19 -6.10 7.77
CA GLY A 47 0.08 -4.77 8.34
C GLY A 47 -1.09 -3.80 8.18
N LEU A 48 -2.32 -4.30 8.35
CA LEU A 48 -3.54 -3.51 8.28
C LEU A 48 -3.70 -2.67 9.55
N MET A 49 -4.28 -1.48 9.40
CA MET A 49 -4.48 -0.55 10.50
C MET A 49 -5.93 -0.13 10.61
N GLU A 50 -6.42 -0.02 11.84
CA GLU A 50 -7.73 0.55 12.12
C GLU A 50 -7.64 2.08 12.24
N PRO A 51 -8.64 2.83 11.75
CA PRO A 51 -8.79 4.24 12.07
C PRO A 51 -8.89 4.43 13.59
N LEU A 52 -8.10 5.33 14.15
CA LEU A 52 -8.22 5.67 15.58
C LEU A 52 -9.54 6.41 15.81
N SER A 53 -10.26 6.05 16.87
CA SER A 53 -11.60 6.56 17.17
C SER A 53 -11.65 8.07 17.41
N ASP A 54 -10.55 8.69 17.84
CA ASP A 54 -10.39 10.13 18.04
C ASP A 54 -10.18 10.92 16.72
N GLN A 55 -9.85 10.22 15.63
CA GLN A 55 -9.69 10.81 14.30
C GLN A 55 -10.99 10.81 13.48
N ILE A 56 -12.07 10.21 14.01
CA ILE A 56 -13.39 10.15 13.39
C ILE A 56 -14.23 11.33 13.92
N THR A 57 -14.40 12.38 13.12
CA THR A 57 -15.20 13.56 13.51
C THR A 57 -16.60 13.51 12.88
N GLY A 58 -17.62 13.14 13.66
CA GLY A 58 -19.03 13.22 13.25
C GLY A 58 -19.87 12.00 13.62
N VAL A 59 -21.20 12.15 13.57
CA VAL A 59 -22.17 11.05 13.77
C VAL A 59 -22.01 10.08 12.60
N ALA A 60 -21.28 8.99 12.84
CA ALA A 60 -21.21 7.82 11.96
C ALA A 60 -21.07 8.16 10.46
N GLU A 61 -19.94 8.75 10.06
CA GLU A 61 -19.31 8.25 8.83
C GLU A 61 -19.03 6.77 9.15
N LEU A 62 -19.94 5.89 8.72
CA LEU A 62 -19.91 4.44 8.95
C LEU A 62 -18.45 3.99 8.86
N ALA A 63 -17.92 3.32 9.89
CA ALA A 63 -16.47 3.13 10.03
C ALA A 63 -15.81 2.49 8.79
N ASP A 64 -16.57 1.72 8.02
CA ASP A 64 -16.25 1.27 6.66
C ASP A 64 -15.87 2.40 5.69
N GLY A 65 -16.67 3.46 5.65
CA GLY A 65 -16.46 4.63 4.79
C GLY A 65 -15.18 5.40 5.11
N VAL A 66 -14.74 5.44 6.37
CA VAL A 66 -13.47 6.09 6.76
C VAL A 66 -12.28 5.29 6.23
N ALA A 67 -12.27 3.97 6.44
CA ALA A 67 -11.20 3.12 5.92
C ALA A 67 -11.16 3.11 4.38
N THR A 68 -12.32 3.09 3.72
CA THR A 68 -12.42 3.24 2.26
C THR A 68 -11.86 4.58 1.80
N ASP A 69 -12.24 5.69 2.43
CA ASP A 69 -11.72 7.01 2.10
C ASP A 69 -10.20 7.08 2.25
N TRP A 70 -9.68 6.57 3.36
CA TRP A 70 -8.24 6.64 3.65
C TRP A 70 -7.41 5.74 2.73
N ASN A 71 -7.91 4.55 2.38
CA ASN A 71 -7.27 3.72 1.35
C ASN A 71 -7.22 4.42 0.00
N VAL A 72 -8.28 5.13 -0.40
CA VAL A 72 -8.28 5.90 -1.65
C VAL A 72 -7.34 7.11 -1.56
N LYS A 73 -7.37 7.83 -0.45
CA LYS A 73 -6.52 9.00 -0.18
C LYS A 73 -5.04 8.68 -0.22
N ASP A 74 -4.64 7.57 0.44
CA ASP A 74 -3.25 7.16 0.62
C ASP A 74 -2.66 6.41 -0.57
N ALA A 75 -3.49 6.00 -1.55
CA ALA A 75 -3.03 5.46 -2.83
C ALA A 75 -2.78 6.53 -3.87
N ASP A 76 -1.93 6.24 -4.86
CA ASP A 76 -1.76 7.12 -6.03
C ASP A 76 -2.94 6.95 -6.99
N VAL A 77 -3.43 5.72 -7.15
CA VAL A 77 -4.57 5.34 -7.99
C VAL A 77 -5.40 4.23 -7.34
N THR A 78 -6.65 4.07 -7.77
CA THR A 78 -7.54 3.01 -7.29
C THR A 78 -7.94 2.07 -8.43
N LEU A 79 -7.73 0.78 -8.23
CA LEU A 79 -8.19 -0.29 -9.10
C LEU A 79 -9.43 -0.95 -8.48
N VAL A 80 -10.54 -0.96 -9.20
CA VAL A 80 -11.79 -1.58 -8.75
C VAL A 80 -12.09 -2.81 -9.59
N PHE A 81 -12.20 -3.97 -8.94
CA PHE A 81 -12.72 -5.19 -9.57
C PHE A 81 -14.21 -5.35 -9.26
N ARG A 82 -15.03 -5.58 -10.29
CA ARG A 82 -16.45 -5.89 -10.15
C ARG A 82 -16.93 -6.76 -11.31
N PRO A 83 -17.74 -7.81 -11.08
CA PRO A 83 -18.34 -8.60 -12.16
C PRO A 83 -19.14 -7.72 -13.13
N GLY A 84 -19.05 -8.02 -14.43
CA GLY A 84 -19.84 -7.38 -15.47
C GLY A 84 -21.26 -7.95 -15.54
N ASN A 85 -22.23 -7.14 -15.10
CA ASN A 85 -23.69 -7.27 -15.29
C ASN A 85 -24.39 -8.55 -14.72
N PRO A 86 -25.44 -8.41 -13.88
CA PRO A 86 -25.87 -7.16 -13.24
C PRO A 86 -24.78 -6.63 -12.32
N ALA A 87 -24.56 -5.32 -12.40
CA ALA A 87 -23.75 -4.64 -11.41
C ALA A 87 -24.43 -4.87 -10.06
N ILE A 88 -23.77 -5.59 -9.16
CA ILE A 88 -24.23 -5.74 -7.79
C ILE A 88 -24.13 -4.35 -7.17
N ALA A 89 -25.26 -3.82 -6.70
CA ALA A 89 -25.27 -2.58 -5.94
C ALA A 89 -24.44 -2.81 -4.68
N ASP A 90 -23.33 -2.10 -4.57
CA ASP A 90 -22.38 -2.26 -3.49
C ASP A 90 -22.05 -0.86 -2.91
N PRO A 91 -22.66 -0.52 -1.76
CA PRO A 91 -22.44 0.77 -1.10
C PRO A 91 -20.97 1.08 -0.81
N MET A 92 -20.12 0.06 -0.61
CA MET A 92 -18.68 0.29 -0.42
C MET A 92 -18.00 0.74 -1.71
N ILE A 93 -18.45 0.23 -2.86
CA ILE A 93 -17.93 0.63 -4.16
C ILE A 93 -18.38 2.05 -4.51
N ASP A 94 -19.63 2.40 -4.18
CA ASP A 94 -20.11 3.79 -4.30
C ASP A 94 -19.27 4.74 -3.42
N GLY A 95 -18.97 4.32 -2.18
CA GLY A 95 -18.06 5.05 -1.28
C GLY A 95 -16.65 5.21 -1.85
N THR A 96 -16.13 4.16 -2.51
CA THR A 96 -14.83 4.19 -3.19
C THR A 96 -14.80 5.22 -4.32
N PHE A 97 -15.84 5.28 -5.15
CA PHE A 97 -15.94 6.28 -6.21
C PHE A 97 -16.09 7.70 -5.67
N ALA A 98 -16.89 7.89 -4.61
CA ALA A 98 -17.05 9.18 -3.96
C ALA A 98 -15.73 9.69 -3.36
N ALA A 99 -14.98 8.82 -2.68
CA ALA A 99 -13.65 9.15 -2.16
C ALA A 99 -12.65 9.47 -3.28
N ALA A 100 -12.64 8.70 -4.36
CA ALA A 100 -11.74 8.94 -5.48
C ALA A 100 -12.01 10.28 -6.15
N HIS A 101 -13.30 10.63 -6.32
CA HIS A 101 -13.70 11.94 -6.81
C HIS A 101 -13.24 13.06 -5.87
N ARG A 102 -13.51 12.92 -4.55
CA ARG A 102 -13.13 13.89 -3.52
C ARG A 102 -11.63 14.17 -3.48
N HIS A 103 -10.81 13.14 -3.62
CA HIS A 103 -9.34 13.23 -3.56
C HIS A 103 -8.67 13.41 -4.92
N GLY A 104 -9.44 13.50 -6.01
CA GLY A 104 -8.92 13.64 -7.38
C GLY A 104 -8.06 12.45 -7.84
N LYS A 105 -8.39 11.24 -7.41
CA LYS A 105 -7.64 10.01 -7.70
C LYS A 105 -8.16 9.35 -8.98
N ALA A 106 -7.24 8.88 -9.82
CA ALA A 106 -7.62 8.10 -10.99
C ALA A 106 -8.17 6.72 -10.57
N VAL A 107 -9.24 6.28 -11.24
CA VAL A 107 -9.87 4.99 -11.00
C VAL A 107 -9.91 4.19 -12.30
N LEU A 108 -9.48 2.94 -12.24
CA LEU A 108 -9.74 1.94 -13.28
C LEU A 108 -10.74 0.93 -12.74
N VAL A 109 -11.78 0.64 -13.50
CA VAL A 109 -12.76 -0.39 -13.15
C VAL A 109 -12.66 -1.53 -14.15
N CYS A 110 -12.59 -2.75 -13.63
CA CYS A 110 -12.38 -3.95 -14.40
C CYS A 110 -13.31 -5.08 -13.97
N ASP A 111 -13.73 -5.88 -14.96
CA ASP A 111 -14.30 -7.19 -14.70
C ASP A 111 -13.15 -8.21 -14.63
N PRO A 112 -12.95 -8.92 -13.51
CA PRO A 112 -11.90 -9.93 -13.43
C PRO A 112 -12.14 -11.15 -14.34
N ALA A 113 -13.36 -11.34 -14.85
CA ALA A 113 -13.67 -12.38 -15.84
C ALA A 113 -13.26 -12.00 -17.27
N ASP A 114 -12.93 -10.74 -17.55
CA ASP A 114 -12.48 -10.31 -18.87
C ASP A 114 -11.10 -10.91 -19.19
N ALA A 115 -11.01 -11.69 -20.28
CA ALA A 115 -9.78 -12.36 -20.70
C ALA A 115 -8.58 -11.42 -20.95
N GLN A 116 -8.83 -10.12 -21.15
CA GLN A 116 -7.78 -9.10 -21.35
C GLN A 116 -7.52 -8.24 -20.12
N VAL A 117 -8.15 -8.54 -18.98
CA VAL A 117 -8.09 -7.69 -17.78
C VAL A 117 -6.66 -7.50 -17.27
N SER A 118 -5.85 -8.55 -17.21
CA SER A 118 -4.47 -8.45 -16.71
C SER A 118 -3.61 -7.53 -17.59
N VAL A 119 -3.78 -7.60 -18.91
CA VAL A 119 -3.09 -6.71 -19.86
C VAL A 119 -3.58 -5.26 -19.71
N LYS A 120 -4.89 -5.06 -19.59
CA LYS A 120 -5.49 -3.72 -19.41
C LYS A 120 -5.00 -3.05 -18.13
N VAL A 121 -5.02 -3.78 -17.02
CA VAL A 121 -4.54 -3.29 -15.72
C VAL A 121 -3.06 -2.95 -15.79
N PHE A 122 -2.22 -3.86 -16.32
CA PHE A 122 -0.79 -3.63 -16.47
C PHE A 122 -0.51 -2.35 -17.29
N GLN A 123 -1.13 -2.20 -18.47
CA GLN A 123 -0.93 -1.04 -19.33
C GLN A 123 -1.39 0.27 -18.67
N TRP A 124 -2.47 0.23 -17.90
CA TRP A 124 -2.96 1.40 -17.18
C TRP A 124 -1.98 1.80 -16.07
N LEU A 125 -1.51 0.84 -15.26
CA LEU A 125 -0.52 1.10 -14.21
C LEU A 125 0.75 1.73 -14.77
N GLN A 126 1.26 1.22 -15.91
CA GLN A 126 2.42 1.78 -16.60
C GLN A 126 2.22 3.24 -17.06
N LYS A 127 1.00 3.65 -17.40
CA LYS A 127 0.69 5.03 -17.81
C LYS A 127 0.51 6.00 -16.64
N THR A 128 0.20 5.48 -15.46
CA THR A 128 -0.09 6.30 -14.27
C THR A 128 1.14 6.64 -13.44
N ASP A 129 2.28 5.97 -13.67
CA ASP A 129 3.46 6.02 -12.79
C ASP A 129 3.12 5.78 -11.31
N ALA A 130 2.05 5.00 -11.02
CA ALA A 130 1.59 4.75 -9.67
C ALA A 130 2.57 3.86 -8.87
N TRP A 131 2.84 4.26 -7.63
CA TRP A 131 3.68 3.50 -6.70
C TRP A 131 2.83 2.75 -5.68
N ILE A 132 1.74 3.38 -5.23
CA ILE A 132 0.72 2.76 -4.37
C ILE A 132 -0.58 2.62 -5.15
N VAL A 133 -1.09 1.40 -5.18
CA VAL A 133 -2.39 1.08 -5.77
C VAL A 133 -3.33 0.63 -4.66
N ASN A 134 -4.45 1.34 -4.51
CA ASN A 134 -5.58 0.81 -3.74
C ASN A 134 -6.32 -0.19 -4.61
N VAL A 135 -6.64 -1.38 -4.07
CA VAL A 135 -7.48 -2.35 -4.77
C VAL A 135 -8.77 -2.54 -3.97
N ALA A 136 -9.91 -2.35 -4.63
CA ALA A 136 -11.24 -2.45 -4.03
C ALA A 136 -12.19 -3.28 -4.90
N GLY A 137 -13.23 -3.82 -4.30
CA GLY A 137 -14.22 -4.68 -4.96
C GLY A 137 -15.16 -5.33 -3.95
N PRO A 138 -16.15 -6.10 -4.43
CA PRO A 138 -17.13 -6.73 -3.57
C PRO A 138 -16.51 -7.79 -2.65
N SER A 139 -17.24 -8.11 -1.60
CA SER A 139 -16.91 -9.23 -0.73
C SER A 139 -17.17 -10.57 -1.41
N GLU A 140 -16.55 -11.63 -0.89
CA GLU A 140 -16.79 -13.01 -1.37
C GLU A 140 -18.26 -13.43 -1.21
N ALA A 141 -18.94 -12.94 -0.17
CA ALA A 141 -20.36 -13.19 0.05
C ALA A 141 -21.24 -12.49 -1.00
N ALA A 142 -20.87 -11.30 -1.44
CA ALA A 142 -21.60 -10.55 -2.45
C ALA A 142 -21.34 -11.09 -3.88
N ALA A 143 -20.11 -11.52 -4.16
CA ALA A 143 -19.72 -12.08 -5.45
C ALA A 143 -18.89 -13.37 -5.26
N PRO A 144 -19.53 -14.54 -5.16
CA PRO A 144 -18.82 -15.80 -4.98
C PRO A 144 -17.83 -16.10 -6.11
N GLY A 145 -16.62 -16.53 -5.74
CA GLY A 145 -15.50 -16.79 -6.64
C GLY A 145 -14.71 -15.55 -7.06
N ILE A 146 -15.06 -14.36 -6.57
CA ILE A 146 -14.37 -13.12 -6.95
C ILE A 146 -12.92 -13.09 -6.45
N ALA A 147 -12.66 -13.62 -5.25
CA ALA A 147 -11.31 -13.65 -4.68
C ALA A 147 -10.33 -14.40 -5.58
N ASP A 148 -10.70 -15.61 -6.04
CA ASP A 148 -9.86 -16.45 -6.88
C ASP A 148 -9.58 -15.79 -8.24
N GLN A 149 -10.62 -15.20 -8.86
CA GLN A 149 -10.48 -14.49 -10.13
C GLN A 149 -9.55 -13.29 -10.01
N VAL A 150 -9.76 -12.44 -8.99
CA VAL A 150 -8.91 -11.26 -8.76
C VAL A 150 -7.47 -11.65 -8.44
N GLN A 151 -7.28 -12.67 -7.60
CA GLN A 151 -5.94 -13.14 -7.26
C GLN A 151 -5.20 -13.61 -8.50
N ALA A 152 -5.84 -14.40 -9.37
CA ALA A 152 -5.24 -14.86 -10.62
C ALA A 152 -4.85 -13.71 -11.54
N VAL A 153 -5.73 -12.70 -11.69
CA VAL A 153 -5.46 -11.50 -12.50
C VAL A 153 -4.26 -10.74 -11.97
N LEU A 154 -4.22 -10.45 -10.67
CA LEU A 154 -3.15 -9.65 -10.07
C LEU A 154 -1.80 -10.37 -10.08
N LEU A 155 -1.76 -11.68 -9.89
CA LEU A 155 -0.54 -12.47 -10.05
C LEU A 155 0.04 -12.34 -11.46
N GLN A 156 -0.80 -12.37 -12.50
CA GLN A 156 -0.36 -12.12 -13.88
C GLN A 156 0.14 -10.69 -14.08
N VAL A 157 -0.56 -9.69 -13.53
CA VAL A 157 -0.13 -8.28 -13.59
C VAL A 157 1.26 -8.11 -12.98
N PHE A 158 1.51 -8.66 -11.79
CA PHE A 158 2.81 -8.53 -11.12
C PHE A 158 3.91 -9.35 -11.81
N ALA A 159 3.58 -10.50 -12.39
CA ALA A 159 4.52 -11.24 -13.23
C ALA A 159 4.94 -10.42 -14.47
N ASN A 160 4.00 -9.73 -15.12
CA ASN A 160 4.27 -8.86 -16.26
C ASN A 160 5.13 -7.64 -15.86
N GLU A 161 4.84 -7.01 -14.72
CA GLU A 161 5.67 -5.92 -14.15
C GLU A 161 7.12 -6.38 -13.93
N LYS A 162 7.30 -7.56 -13.32
CA LYS A 162 8.62 -8.13 -13.06
C LYS A 162 9.37 -8.43 -14.35
N ALA A 163 8.72 -9.07 -15.32
CA ALA A 163 9.31 -9.38 -16.62
C ALA A 163 9.71 -8.11 -17.39
N ALA A 164 8.89 -7.06 -17.34
CA ALA A 164 9.19 -5.78 -17.98
C ALA A 164 10.44 -5.12 -17.38
N VAL A 165 10.60 -5.19 -16.05
CA VAL A 165 11.82 -4.68 -15.38
C VAL A 165 13.04 -5.51 -15.74
N GLU A 166 12.96 -6.84 -15.69
CA GLU A 166 14.08 -7.72 -16.08
C GLU A 166 14.53 -7.47 -17.52
N GLN A 167 13.57 -7.25 -18.43
CA GLN A 167 13.86 -6.91 -19.82
C GLN A 167 14.51 -5.53 -19.96
N ALA A 168 14.03 -4.52 -19.22
CA ALA A 168 14.64 -3.19 -19.22
C ALA A 168 16.06 -3.20 -18.64
N GLU A 169 16.29 -3.94 -17.55
CA GLU A 169 17.62 -4.13 -16.93
C GLU A 169 18.59 -4.82 -17.89
N ALA A 170 18.12 -5.84 -18.62
CA ALA A 170 18.91 -6.53 -19.63
C ALA A 170 19.33 -5.60 -20.77
N ILE A 171 18.44 -4.69 -21.21
CA ILE A 171 18.75 -3.68 -22.23
C ILE A 171 19.75 -2.64 -21.71
N LEU A 172 19.59 -2.20 -20.45
CA LEU A 172 20.40 -1.14 -19.84
C LEU A 172 21.74 -1.62 -19.25
N GLY A 173 22.02 -2.93 -19.26
CA GLY A 173 23.28 -3.50 -18.76
C GLY A 173 23.51 -3.34 -17.25
N ARG A 174 22.46 -3.00 -16.48
CA ARG A 174 22.51 -2.92 -15.02
C ARG A 174 21.63 -4.01 -14.42
N LYS A 175 22.23 -5.10 -13.94
CA LYS A 175 21.55 -6.00 -13.01
C LYS A 175 21.75 -5.43 -11.61
N GLU A 176 20.70 -4.90 -11.00
CA GLU A 176 20.71 -4.70 -9.56
C GLU A 176 20.46 -6.03 -8.86
N GLU A 177 21.27 -6.32 -7.84
CA GLU A 177 21.09 -7.56 -7.08
C GLU A 177 19.72 -7.61 -6.40
N PRO A 178 19.02 -8.76 -6.38
CA PRO A 178 17.68 -8.88 -5.82
C PRO A 178 17.57 -8.44 -4.35
N GLU A 179 18.65 -8.59 -3.57
CA GLU A 179 18.72 -8.13 -2.19
C GLU A 179 18.78 -6.60 -2.09
N VAL A 180 19.56 -5.95 -2.95
CA VAL A 180 19.61 -4.48 -3.06
C VAL A 180 18.26 -3.93 -3.53
N ARG A 181 17.60 -4.63 -4.46
CA ARG A 181 16.24 -4.30 -4.92
C ARG A 181 15.19 -4.49 -3.82
N ARG A 182 15.25 -5.58 -3.06
CA ARG A 182 14.35 -5.84 -1.91
C ARG A 182 14.54 -4.83 -0.79
N ALA A 183 15.79 -4.51 -0.45
CA ALA A 183 16.09 -3.42 0.46
C ALA A 183 15.46 -2.12 -0.08
N ARG A 184 15.65 -1.80 -1.38
CA ARG A 184 15.08 -0.61 -2.04
C ARG A 184 13.56 -0.54 -1.97
N MET A 185 12.89 -1.68 -2.12
CA MET A 185 11.44 -1.80 -2.02
C MET A 185 10.93 -1.68 -0.57
N GLN A 186 11.75 -2.07 0.42
CA GLN A 186 11.42 -2.05 1.85
C GLN A 186 11.77 -0.73 2.57
N ASN A 187 12.06 0.36 1.87
CA ASN A 187 12.26 1.66 2.50
C ASN A 187 10.92 2.28 2.98
N ASP A 188 10.29 1.58 3.91
CA ASP A 188 9.08 1.93 4.64
C ASP A 188 9.17 3.31 5.29
N ALA A 189 10.38 3.80 5.56
CA ALA A 189 10.60 5.05 6.26
C ALA A 189 10.01 6.23 5.48
N ALA A 190 10.22 6.30 4.16
CA ALA A 190 9.68 7.38 3.34
C ALA A 190 8.14 7.42 3.37
N TRP A 191 7.52 6.23 3.29
CA TRP A 191 6.07 6.08 3.37
C TRP A 191 5.52 6.43 4.75
N LYS A 192 6.16 5.94 5.81
CA LYS A 192 5.80 6.26 7.20
C LYS A 192 5.90 7.75 7.46
N ILE A 193 6.93 8.42 6.94
CA ILE A 193 7.09 9.86 7.03
C ILE A 193 5.97 10.60 6.30
N ARG A 194 5.72 10.26 5.03
CA ARG A 194 4.68 10.92 4.21
C ARG A 194 3.29 10.77 4.85
N ARG A 195 2.98 9.57 5.35
CA ARG A 195 1.73 9.26 6.05
C ARG A 195 1.61 10.05 7.35
N LEU A 196 2.66 10.03 8.17
CA LEU A 196 2.71 10.74 9.44
C LEU A 196 2.48 12.24 9.23
N ARG A 197 3.12 12.85 8.22
CA ARG A 197 2.89 14.24 7.84
C ARG A 197 1.42 14.51 7.48
N ALA A 198 0.84 13.65 6.64
CA ALA A 198 -0.52 13.82 6.14
C ALA A 198 -1.57 13.67 7.25
N LEU A 199 -1.36 12.73 8.19
CA LEU A 199 -2.22 12.54 9.36
C LEU A 199 -2.14 13.73 10.33
N SER A 200 -0.99 14.39 10.42
CA SER A 200 -0.84 15.64 11.17
C SER A 200 -1.42 16.87 10.44
N GLY A 201 -2.05 16.71 9.27
CA GLY A 201 -2.64 17.81 8.50
C GLY A 201 -1.61 18.77 7.88
N LEU A 202 -0.33 18.38 7.83
CA LEU A 202 0.76 19.25 7.38
C LEU A 202 1.02 19.06 5.88
N ASN A 203 1.29 20.15 5.15
CA ASN A 203 1.96 20.04 3.86
C ASN A 203 3.49 19.94 4.05
N GLN A 204 4.23 19.62 2.98
CA GLN A 204 5.69 19.46 3.08
C GLN A 204 6.42 20.72 3.53
N LEU A 205 5.89 21.91 3.23
CA LEU A 205 6.47 23.18 3.65
C LEU A 205 6.25 23.41 5.14
N ASP A 206 5.09 23.04 5.68
CA ASP A 206 4.78 23.18 7.11
C ASP A 206 5.62 22.24 7.94
N LEU A 207 5.75 20.96 7.53
CA LEU A 207 6.66 20.03 8.20
C LEU A 207 8.11 20.52 8.12
N ALA A 208 8.53 21.06 6.98
CA ALA A 208 9.88 21.62 6.82
C ALA A 208 10.13 22.77 7.81
N ARG A 209 9.16 23.68 7.97
CA ARG A 209 9.23 24.78 8.94
C ARG A 209 9.34 24.27 10.37
N MET A 210 8.51 23.29 10.74
CA MET A 210 8.53 22.70 12.10
C MET A 210 9.84 21.98 12.40
N MET A 211 10.43 21.30 11.42
CA MET A 211 11.72 20.62 11.55
C MET A 211 12.94 21.56 11.43
N GLY A 212 12.74 22.85 11.11
CA GLY A 212 13.83 23.78 10.83
C GLY A 212 14.66 23.39 9.60
N THR A 213 14.02 22.84 8.56
CA THR A 213 14.67 22.37 7.33
C THR A 213 13.98 22.92 6.08
N SER A 214 14.44 22.51 4.90
CA SER A 214 13.87 22.95 3.62
C SER A 214 12.79 21.99 3.11
N ARG A 215 11.84 22.51 2.32
CA ARG A 215 10.83 21.69 1.62
C ARG A 215 11.48 20.58 0.78
N SER A 216 12.60 20.86 0.13
CA SER A 216 13.36 19.87 -0.64
C SER A 216 14.03 18.80 0.23
N ALA A 217 14.31 19.07 1.50
CA ALA A 217 14.76 18.04 2.44
C ALA A 217 13.62 17.10 2.84
N ILE A 218 12.42 17.63 3.10
CA ILE A 218 11.23 16.81 3.35
C ILE A 218 10.84 16.00 2.12
N TYR A 219 10.89 16.59 0.92
CA TYR A 219 10.65 15.87 -0.34
C TYR A 219 11.58 14.66 -0.48
N ARG A 220 12.89 14.83 -0.18
CA ARG A 220 13.83 13.71 -0.19
C ARG A 220 13.49 12.67 0.86
N LEU A 221 13.15 13.08 2.07
CA LEU A 221 12.72 12.16 3.15
C LEU A 221 11.40 11.44 2.84
N GLU A 222 10.59 11.95 1.92
CA GLU A 222 9.36 11.31 1.45
C GLU A 222 9.56 10.56 0.13
N ASP A 223 10.76 10.57 -0.46
CA ASP A 223 11.09 9.81 -1.66
C ASP A 223 11.51 8.39 -1.24
N PRO A 224 10.77 7.33 -1.60
CA PRO A 224 11.14 5.95 -1.26
C PRO A 224 12.48 5.51 -1.86
N ARG A 225 13.02 6.24 -2.86
CA ARG A 225 14.36 6.00 -3.41
C ARG A 225 15.48 6.66 -2.59
N TYR A 226 15.13 7.51 -1.61
CA TYR A 226 16.10 8.17 -0.74
C TYR A 226 16.47 7.30 0.45
N TRP A 227 17.76 7.03 0.64
CA TRP A 227 18.24 6.10 1.66
C TRP A 227 18.85 6.75 2.91
N GLY A 228 18.86 8.09 2.98
CA GLY A 228 19.49 8.83 4.08
C GLY A 228 18.62 9.01 5.33
N HIS A 229 17.73 8.06 5.64
CA HIS A 229 16.78 8.12 6.74
C HIS A 229 17.43 7.85 8.11
N SER A 230 18.33 8.73 8.55
CA SER A 230 19.04 8.53 9.80
C SER A 230 18.11 8.64 11.02
N LEU A 231 18.34 7.83 12.05
CA LEU A 231 17.57 7.87 13.30
C LEU A 231 17.47 9.29 13.92
N PRO A 232 18.51 10.13 13.92
CA PRO A 232 18.40 11.51 14.38
C PRO A 232 17.43 12.37 13.56
N VAL A 233 17.35 12.14 12.24
CA VAL A 233 16.38 12.84 11.38
C VAL A 233 14.97 12.34 11.66
N LEU A 234 14.78 11.01 11.77
CA LEU A 234 13.49 10.42 12.11
C LEU A 234 12.98 10.87 13.48
N ARG A 235 13.86 10.97 14.49
CA ARG A 235 13.52 11.49 15.83
C ARG A 235 13.11 12.96 15.81
N ARG A 236 13.81 13.80 15.03
CA ARG A 236 13.41 15.22 14.85
C ARG A 236 12.06 15.34 14.17
N LEU A 237 11.83 14.52 13.15
CA LEU A 237 10.56 14.48 12.45
C LEU A 237 9.43 14.08 13.40
N ALA A 238 9.61 12.99 14.14
CA ALA A 238 8.65 12.52 15.12
C ALA A 238 8.36 13.58 16.20
N ALA A 239 9.39 14.24 16.73
CA ALA A 239 9.23 15.33 17.69
C ALA A 239 8.44 16.52 17.11
N ALA A 240 8.67 16.87 15.83
CA ALA A 240 7.94 17.95 15.16
C ALA A 240 6.45 17.67 15.04
N VAL A 241 6.03 16.41 14.91
CA VAL A 241 4.63 16.01 14.78
C VAL A 241 4.02 15.45 16.07
N GLY A 242 4.73 15.50 17.19
CA GLY A 242 4.26 14.99 18.48
C GLY A 242 4.22 13.45 18.60
N THR A 243 5.05 12.73 17.84
CA THR A 243 5.16 11.27 17.90
C THR A 243 6.56 10.81 18.35
N ARG A 244 6.76 9.50 18.49
CA ARG A 244 8.05 8.89 18.84
C ARG A 244 8.44 7.81 17.83
N VAL A 245 9.74 7.61 17.64
CA VAL A 245 10.28 6.52 16.81
C VAL A 245 10.49 5.29 17.67
N GLU A 246 9.86 4.18 17.28
CA GLU A 246 10.07 2.85 17.86
C GLU A 246 10.76 1.94 16.85
N ILE A 247 11.78 1.20 17.28
CA ILE A 247 12.56 0.28 16.44
C ILE A 247 12.35 -1.13 16.97
N ARG A 248 11.83 -2.01 16.13
CA ARG A 248 11.63 -3.44 16.44
C ARG A 248 12.56 -4.27 15.58
N PHE A 249 13.41 -5.07 16.23
CA PHE A 249 14.19 -6.10 15.55
C PHE A 249 13.34 -7.37 15.44
N VAL A 250 13.29 -7.96 14.25
CA VAL A 250 12.57 -9.21 13.98
C VAL A 250 13.56 -10.25 13.48
N PRO A 251 13.51 -11.51 13.96
CA PRO A 251 14.40 -12.57 13.50
C PRO A 251 14.17 -12.88 12.00
N ASN A 252 15.25 -13.01 11.22
CA ASN A 252 15.19 -13.24 9.77
C ASN A 252 14.83 -14.69 9.36
N GLY A 253 14.17 -15.47 10.21
CA GLY A 253 13.72 -16.83 9.90
C GLY A 253 14.82 -17.90 9.77
N GLU A 254 16.09 -17.51 9.62
CA GLU A 254 17.24 -18.42 9.72
C GLU A 254 18.10 -18.08 10.94
N PRO A 255 18.35 -19.04 11.85
CA PRO A 255 19.37 -18.85 12.85
C PRO A 255 20.71 -18.68 12.14
N HIS A 256 21.39 -17.56 12.38
CA HIS A 256 22.82 -17.46 12.07
C HIS A 256 23.55 -18.53 12.89
N GLY A 257 23.75 -19.70 12.29
CA GLY A 257 24.55 -20.80 12.83
C GLY A 257 26.06 -20.51 12.79
N GLY A 258 26.45 -19.28 13.09
CA GLY A 258 27.84 -18.93 13.36
C GLY A 258 28.17 -19.36 14.79
N PRO A 259 29.32 -20.00 15.04
CA PRO A 259 29.74 -20.29 16.41
C PRO A 259 29.80 -18.98 17.21
N PRO A 260 29.41 -18.99 18.49
CA PRO A 260 29.53 -17.82 19.34
C PRO A 260 30.99 -17.33 19.33
N PRO A 261 31.23 -16.01 19.36
CA PRO A 261 32.59 -15.48 19.46
C PRO A 261 33.26 -16.06 20.72
N GLU A 262 34.45 -16.62 20.54
CA GLU A 262 35.28 -17.10 21.65
C GLU A 262 35.51 -15.95 22.63
N GLU A 263 35.18 -16.19 23.90
CA GLU A 263 35.49 -15.27 24.98
C GLU A 263 37.01 -15.09 25.06
N VAL A 264 37.48 -13.84 24.91
CA VAL A 264 38.85 -13.40 25.21
C VAL A 264 38.83 -12.56 26.48
#